data_AF-A0A1G4R6T0-F1
#
_entry.id   AF-A0A1G4R6T0-F1
#
_cell.length_a   1.000
_cell.length_b   1.000
_cell.length_c   1.000
_cell.angle_alpha   90.00
_cell.angle_beta   90.00
_cell.angle_gamma   90.00
#
_symmetry.space_group_name_H-M   'P 1'
#
loop_
_entity.id
_entity.type
_entity.pdbx_description
1 polymer ?
#
loop_
_entity_poly.entity_id
_entity_poly.type
_entity_poly.pdbx_seq_one_letter_code
_entity_poly.pdbx_strand_id
1 'polypeptide(L)'
;MKRSSGTVQRISSKRAMTLVELVVAMALTAIFAAACVMLILPVVKIYTHSTDLARAQLLADTVANSLRSECTGNNIRYKGDVWITSEANARIDEADIDPQTSGDVLVIRKTDDYCETIASNYAINRSLYTSVFENDTSEEDATYVAETEGITSRAIYRMFAGTTGSEASASGHVHYGYFQAGTSTTSSYVFPREYYDFTDPLMYAAYDRYVVDLHFSGLSYHIDSEDETPAYVLCDIEIIQPGVGTVYTRQIALPFN
;
A
#
# COMPACT_ATOMS: atom_id res chain seq x y z
N MET A 1 65.71 -35.75 40.05
CA MET A 1 64.69 -34.82 39.51
C MET A 1 64.33 -35.24 38.09
N LYS A 2 63.02 -35.32 37.77
CA LYS A 2 62.35 -35.25 36.45
C LYS A 2 62.71 -36.31 35.38
N ARG A 3 61.77 -36.86 34.59
CA ARG A 3 60.30 -37.03 34.62
C ARG A 3 60.00 -37.95 33.41
N SER A 4 58.99 -38.80 33.58
CA SER A 4 58.24 -39.54 32.56
C SER A 4 58.07 -38.83 31.20
N SER A 5 58.15 -39.59 30.11
CA SER A 5 57.28 -39.37 28.95
C SER A 5 56.74 -40.73 28.48
N GLY A 6 55.47 -40.95 28.79
CA GLY A 6 54.75 -42.17 28.51
C GLY A 6 54.32 -42.28 27.06
N THR A 7 54.40 -43.49 26.54
CA THR A 7 53.65 -43.93 25.37
C THR A 7 52.16 -43.92 25.74
N VAL A 8 51.44 -42.85 25.44
CA VAL A 8 49.97 -42.87 25.40
C VAL A 8 49.56 -43.22 23.97
N GLN A 9 49.64 -44.51 23.62
CA GLN A 9 48.75 -45.05 22.60
C GLN A 9 47.35 -45.11 23.21
N ARG A 10 46.57 -44.04 23.01
CA ARG A 10 45.13 -44.10 23.22
C ARG A 10 44.56 -44.89 22.04
N ILE A 11 44.57 -46.22 22.17
CA ILE A 11 43.81 -47.10 21.30
C ILE A 11 42.36 -46.65 21.43
N SER A 12 41.81 -46.07 20.36
CA SER A 12 40.38 -45.83 20.26
C SER A 12 39.69 -47.17 20.49
N SER A 13 38.96 -47.33 21.59
CA SER A 13 38.07 -48.47 21.72
C SER A 13 36.99 -48.30 20.66
N LYS A 14 37.14 -49.01 19.54
CA LYS A 14 36.01 -49.29 18.64
C LYS A 14 35.05 -50.14 19.45
N ARG A 15 34.16 -49.52 20.22
CA ARG A 15 32.98 -50.21 20.76
C ARG A 15 32.22 -50.72 19.54
N ALA A 16 32.29 -52.02 19.30
CA ALA A 16 31.43 -52.69 18.35
C ALA A 16 29.99 -52.46 18.84
N MET A 17 29.19 -51.74 18.06
CA MET A 17 27.78 -51.53 18.35
C MET A 17 27.09 -52.88 18.32
N THR A 18 26.37 -53.22 19.38
CA THR A 18 25.63 -54.48 19.44
C THR A 18 24.43 -54.41 18.49
N LEU A 19 23.98 -55.56 17.97
CA LEU A 19 22.85 -55.63 17.04
C LEU A 19 21.59 -54.97 17.63
N VAL A 20 21.38 -55.11 18.94
CA VAL A 20 20.27 -54.49 19.66
C VAL A 20 20.38 -52.97 19.65
N GLU A 21 21.57 -52.40 19.92
CA GLU A 21 21.79 -50.95 19.85
C GLU A 21 21.54 -50.40 18.45
N LEU A 22 21.92 -51.15 17.40
CA LEU A 22 21.67 -50.76 16.01
C LEU A 22 20.17 -50.75 15.67
N VAL A 23 19.44 -51.81 16.06
CA VAL A 23 17.98 -51.90 15.82
C VAL A 23 17.23 -50.81 16.57
N VAL A 24 17.60 -50.53 17.82
CA VAL A 24 17.02 -49.44 18.61
C VAL A 24 17.32 -48.08 17.97
N ALA A 25 18.55 -47.85 17.52
CA ALA A 25 18.91 -46.62 16.82
C ALA A 25 18.12 -46.45 15.51
N MET A 26 17.94 -47.51 14.73
CA MET A 26 17.12 -47.49 13.51
C MET A 26 15.65 -47.23 13.83
N ALA A 27 15.08 -47.87 14.85
CA ALA A 27 13.71 -47.67 15.27
C ALA A 27 13.47 -46.22 15.74
N LEU A 28 14.36 -45.66 16.56
CA LEU A 28 14.28 -44.26 17.00
C LEU A 28 14.41 -43.29 15.83
N THR A 29 15.32 -43.56 14.89
CA THR A 29 15.49 -42.74 13.69
C THR A 29 14.25 -42.79 12.79
N ALA A 30 13.62 -43.96 12.63
CA ALA A 30 12.39 -44.12 11.86
C ALA A 30 11.20 -43.39 12.51
N ILE A 31 11.05 -43.48 13.84
CA ILE A 31 10.02 -42.74 14.59
C ILE A 31 10.25 -41.23 14.47
N PHE A 32 11.50 -40.79 14.63
CA PHE A 32 11.87 -39.37 14.49
C PHE A 32 11.61 -38.86 13.07
N ALA A 33 12.00 -39.61 12.04
CA ALA A 33 11.74 -39.26 10.65
C ALA A 33 10.23 -39.18 10.36
N ALA A 34 9.44 -40.13 10.86
CA ALA A 34 7.99 -40.11 10.73
C ALA A 34 7.38 -38.87 11.41
N ALA A 35 7.83 -38.53 12.63
CA ALA A 35 7.40 -37.34 13.34
C ALA A 35 7.78 -36.05 12.57
N CYS A 36 8.99 -35.96 12.04
CA CYS A 36 9.43 -34.83 11.22
C CYS A 36 8.56 -34.64 9.97
N VAL A 37 8.26 -35.73 9.24
CA VAL A 37 7.42 -35.67 8.03
C VAL A 37 5.98 -35.26 8.38
N MET A 38 5.43 -35.76 9.49
CA MET A 38 4.09 -35.37 9.95
C MET A 38 4.01 -33.89 10.32
N LEU A 39 5.09 -33.32 10.86
CA LEU A 39 5.13 -31.92 11.28
C LEU A 39 5.48 -30.94 10.15
N ILE A 40 6.11 -31.39 9.06
CA ILE A 40 6.62 -30.47 8.04
C ILE A 40 5.51 -29.68 7.35
N LEU A 41 4.40 -30.34 6.98
CA LEU A 41 3.27 -29.70 6.29
C LEU A 41 2.57 -28.63 7.14
N PRO A 42 2.16 -28.89 8.40
CA PRO A 42 1.55 -27.86 9.23
C PRO A 42 2.54 -26.74 9.56
N VAL A 43 3.83 -27.05 9.78
CA VAL A 43 4.85 -26.03 10.06
C VAL A 43 5.05 -25.11 8.87
N VAL A 44 5.15 -25.65 7.64
CA VAL A 44 5.28 -24.84 6.42
C VAL A 44 4.07 -23.93 6.25
N LYS A 45 2.84 -24.44 6.46
CA LYS A 45 1.62 -23.61 6.35
C LYS A 45 1.60 -22.46 7.35
N ILE A 46 1.96 -22.72 8.61
CA ILE A 46 2.03 -21.69 9.65
C ILE A 46 3.12 -20.68 9.31
N TYR A 47 4.29 -21.16 8.86
CA TYR A 47 5.40 -20.31 8.48
C TYR A 47 5.07 -19.39 7.30
N THR A 48 4.45 -19.92 6.24
CA THR A 48 4.02 -19.11 5.09
C THR A 48 2.99 -18.08 5.52
N HIS A 49 1.98 -18.49 6.29
CA HIS A 49 0.95 -17.57 6.78
C HIS A 49 1.53 -16.45 7.65
N SER A 50 2.47 -16.79 8.56
CA SER A 50 3.15 -15.79 9.39
C SER A 50 4.00 -14.83 8.56
N THR A 51 4.65 -15.33 7.52
CA THR A 51 5.46 -14.50 6.61
C THR A 51 4.55 -13.54 5.82
N ASP A 52 3.41 -14.04 5.36
CA ASP A 52 2.43 -13.29 4.59
C ASP A 52 1.81 -12.17 5.43
N LEU A 53 1.45 -12.46 6.68
CA LEU A 53 0.94 -11.47 7.61
C LEU A 53 2.00 -10.40 7.94
N ALA A 54 3.26 -10.80 8.15
CA ALA A 54 4.34 -9.85 8.40
C ALA A 54 4.58 -8.92 7.20
N ARG A 55 4.50 -9.43 5.97
CA ARG A 55 4.57 -8.61 4.75
C ARG A 55 3.40 -7.64 4.63
N ALA A 56 2.18 -8.12 4.88
CA ALA A 56 0.99 -7.27 4.86
C ALA A 56 1.07 -6.14 5.90
N GLN A 57 1.56 -6.44 7.11
CA GLN A 57 1.81 -5.44 8.15
C GLN A 57 2.85 -4.40 7.72
N LEU A 58 3.98 -4.84 7.15
CA LEU A 58 5.01 -3.93 6.64
C LEU A 58 4.47 -3.01 5.53
N LEU A 59 3.66 -3.54 4.62
CA LEU A 59 3.01 -2.74 3.57
C LEU A 59 2.06 -1.71 4.19
N ALA A 60 1.17 -2.12 5.10
CA ALA A 60 0.27 -1.20 5.79
C ALA A 60 1.01 -0.11 6.57
N ASP A 61 2.12 -0.44 7.22
CA ASP A 61 2.96 0.52 7.92
C ASP A 61 3.63 1.52 6.96
N THR A 62 4.06 1.04 5.80
CA THR A 62 4.68 1.88 4.77
C THR A 62 3.66 2.83 4.16
N VAL A 63 2.46 2.32 3.82
CA VAL A 63 1.32 3.14 3.38
C VAL A 63 0.97 4.17 4.43
N ALA A 64 0.81 3.77 5.69
CA ALA A 64 0.47 4.66 6.79
C ALA A 64 1.49 5.80 6.97
N ASN A 65 2.78 5.50 6.86
CA ASN A 65 3.83 6.51 6.97
C ASN A 65 3.84 7.45 5.77
N SER A 66 3.60 6.94 4.57
CA SER A 66 3.48 7.78 3.37
C SER A 66 2.28 8.72 3.48
N LEU A 67 1.11 8.21 3.84
CA LEU A 67 -0.11 9.01 4.03
C LEU A 67 0.07 10.08 5.12
N ARG A 68 0.72 9.75 6.25
CA ARG A 68 1.01 10.73 7.30
C ARG A 68 1.94 11.82 6.80
N SER A 69 2.99 11.46 6.06
CA SER A 69 3.88 12.45 5.47
C SER A 69 3.13 13.37 4.52
N GLU A 70 2.25 12.81 3.71
CA GLU A 70 1.45 13.58 2.74
C GLU A 70 0.40 14.46 3.42
N CYS A 71 -0.15 14.06 4.57
CA CYS A 71 -1.12 14.90 5.29
C CYS A 71 -0.47 16.01 6.13
N THR A 72 0.86 16.10 6.21
CA THR A 72 1.55 17.14 6.99
C THR A 72 2.03 18.31 6.13
N GLY A 73 2.06 19.52 6.70
CA GLY A 73 2.60 20.70 6.03
C GLY A 73 1.63 21.31 5.03
N ASN A 74 0.33 21.24 5.33
CA ASN A 74 -0.72 21.71 4.44
C ASN A 74 -1.11 23.15 4.79
N ASN A 75 -1.47 23.96 3.79
CA ASN A 75 -2.00 25.30 4.00
C ASN A 75 -3.51 25.25 4.30
N ILE A 76 -3.87 24.78 5.49
CA ILE A 76 -5.26 24.63 5.92
C ILE A 76 -5.69 25.87 6.70
N ARG A 77 -6.67 26.59 6.15
CA ARG A 77 -7.21 27.85 6.68
C ARG A 77 -8.72 27.79 6.89
N TYR A 78 -9.41 26.98 6.11
CA TYR A 78 -10.87 26.93 6.08
C TYR A 78 -11.38 25.49 6.15
N LYS A 79 -12.62 25.34 6.62
CA LYS A 79 -13.33 24.06 6.70
C LYS A 79 -13.22 23.23 5.43
N GLY A 80 -13.35 23.88 4.28
CA GLY A 80 -13.41 23.22 2.97
C GLY A 80 -12.06 22.94 2.32
N ASP A 81 -10.95 23.16 3.01
CA ASP A 81 -9.61 22.85 2.50
C ASP A 81 -9.31 21.35 2.51
N VAL A 82 -10.05 20.58 3.32
CA VAL A 82 -10.00 19.12 3.31
C VAL A 82 -11.41 18.56 3.31
N TRP A 83 -11.65 17.55 2.47
CA TRP A 83 -12.93 16.86 2.43
C TRP A 83 -12.79 15.46 1.81
N ILE A 84 -13.83 14.65 1.97
CA ILE A 84 -13.85 13.24 1.57
C ILE A 84 -14.91 13.05 0.48
N THR A 85 -14.64 12.15 -0.47
CA THR A 85 -15.62 11.69 -1.47
C THR A 85 -15.41 10.22 -1.82
N SER A 86 -16.40 9.58 -2.43
CA SER A 86 -16.36 8.17 -2.88
C SER A 86 -16.16 8.02 -4.40
N GLU A 87 -16.25 9.10 -5.18
CA GLU A 87 -16.08 9.03 -6.64
C GLU A 87 -14.74 9.66 -7.04
N ALA A 88 -13.73 8.82 -7.33
CA ALA A 88 -12.45 9.28 -7.86
C ALA A 88 -12.55 9.93 -9.26
N ASN A 89 -13.70 9.82 -9.94
CA ASN A 89 -13.69 9.72 -11.40
C ASN A 89 -14.56 10.69 -12.22
N ALA A 90 -15.48 11.46 -11.64
CA ALA A 90 -16.47 12.16 -12.48
C ALA A 90 -16.87 13.57 -12.07
N ARG A 91 -16.63 14.01 -10.81
CA ARG A 91 -17.21 15.27 -10.33
C ARG A 91 -16.31 16.10 -9.44
N ILE A 92 -14.99 15.87 -9.46
CA ILE A 92 -14.10 16.81 -8.77
C ILE A 92 -13.94 18.12 -9.58
N ASP A 93 -14.23 18.08 -10.89
CA ASP A 93 -14.08 19.21 -11.83
C ASP A 93 -15.37 19.99 -12.11
N GLU A 94 -16.42 19.87 -11.28
CA GLU A 94 -17.60 20.69 -11.43
C GLU A 94 -17.98 21.34 -10.11
N ALA A 95 -18.56 22.54 -10.17
CA ALA A 95 -18.99 23.39 -9.05
C ALA A 95 -20.03 22.76 -8.10
N ASP A 96 -20.22 21.45 -8.15
CA ASP A 96 -21.17 20.62 -7.41
C ASP A 96 -20.39 19.69 -6.45
N ILE A 97 -19.67 20.32 -5.52
CA ILE A 97 -18.92 19.65 -4.45
C ILE A 97 -19.94 19.03 -3.49
N ASP A 98 -19.88 17.71 -3.31
CA ASP A 98 -20.67 16.96 -2.34
C ASP A 98 -19.75 16.29 -1.31
N PRO A 99 -19.31 17.02 -0.25
CA PRO A 99 -18.47 16.45 0.79
C PRO A 99 -19.19 15.33 1.52
N GLN A 100 -18.59 14.15 1.55
CA GLN A 100 -19.13 13.00 2.25
C GLN A 100 -18.52 12.85 3.65
N THR A 101 -19.24 12.16 4.54
CA THR A 101 -18.74 11.82 5.88
C THR A 101 -17.72 10.68 5.87
N SER A 102 -17.72 9.90 4.78
CA SER A 102 -16.87 8.74 4.54
C SER A 102 -16.74 8.48 3.04
N GLY A 103 -15.62 7.95 2.59
CA GLY A 103 -15.36 7.66 1.18
C GLY A 103 -13.92 7.25 0.93
N ASP A 104 -13.58 7.01 -0.33
CA ASP A 104 -12.32 6.35 -0.72
C ASP A 104 -11.30 7.33 -1.30
N VAL A 105 -11.68 8.60 -1.39
CA VAL A 105 -10.85 9.71 -1.88
C VAL A 105 -10.80 10.82 -0.85
N LEU A 106 -9.59 11.23 -0.49
CA LEU A 106 -9.33 12.40 0.33
C LEU A 106 -8.82 13.54 -0.54
N VAL A 107 -9.40 14.74 -0.41
CA VAL A 107 -8.96 15.95 -1.10
C VAL A 107 -8.34 16.90 -0.09
N ILE A 108 -7.17 17.45 -0.40
CA ILE A 108 -6.38 18.29 0.51
C ILE A 108 -5.85 19.51 -0.23
N ARG A 109 -6.08 20.71 0.31
CA ARG A 109 -5.40 21.92 -0.14
C ARG A 109 -3.95 21.95 0.35
N LYS A 110 -3.02 22.15 -0.57
CA LYS A 110 -1.59 22.33 -0.27
C LYS A 110 -1.16 23.78 -0.33
N THR A 111 -1.60 24.51 -1.36
CA THR A 111 -1.41 25.96 -1.48
C THR A 111 -2.68 26.63 -2.02
N ASP A 112 -2.65 27.94 -2.24
CA ASP A 112 -3.84 28.66 -2.72
C ASP A 112 -4.26 28.21 -4.13
N ASP A 113 -3.31 27.79 -4.98
CA ASP A 113 -3.55 27.36 -6.37
C ASP A 113 -3.31 25.86 -6.61
N TYR A 114 -3.07 25.08 -5.55
CA TYR A 114 -2.69 23.68 -5.65
C TYR A 114 -3.36 22.81 -4.59
N CYS A 115 -3.93 21.69 -5.03
CA CYS A 115 -4.53 20.68 -4.19
C CYS A 115 -4.11 19.27 -4.63
N GLU A 116 -4.19 18.37 -3.68
CA GLU A 116 -3.87 16.97 -3.88
C GLU A 116 -5.05 16.11 -3.55
N THR A 117 -5.16 14.98 -4.22
CA THR A 117 -6.07 13.93 -3.85
C THR A 117 -5.30 12.66 -3.52
N ILE A 118 -5.89 11.83 -2.67
CA ILE A 118 -5.33 10.53 -2.28
C ILE A 118 -6.41 9.48 -2.44
N ALA A 119 -6.10 8.39 -3.14
CA ALA A 119 -7.01 7.25 -3.32
C ALA A 119 -6.25 5.95 -3.49
N SER A 120 -6.88 4.83 -3.13
CA SER A 120 -6.52 3.52 -3.67
C SER A 120 -7.16 3.37 -5.04
N ASN A 121 -6.35 3.07 -6.05
CA ASN A 121 -6.77 2.87 -7.43
C ASN A 121 -7.65 4.01 -7.97
N TYR A 122 -7.06 5.08 -8.51
CA TYR A 122 -7.86 6.08 -9.19
C TYR A 122 -8.64 5.40 -10.31
N ALA A 123 -9.96 5.40 -10.15
CA ALA A 123 -10.82 5.32 -11.29
C ALA A 123 -10.51 6.63 -12.06
N ILE A 124 -9.89 6.52 -13.24
CA ILE A 124 -9.59 7.66 -14.14
C ILE A 124 -10.46 7.52 -15.39
N ASN A 125 -11.10 8.61 -15.80
CA ASN A 125 -11.98 8.63 -16.95
C ASN A 125 -11.14 8.44 -18.21
N ARG A 126 -11.68 7.69 -19.16
CA ARG A 126 -11.14 7.54 -20.51
C ARG A 126 -10.74 8.89 -21.11
N SER A 127 -11.52 9.96 -20.89
CA SER A 127 -11.20 11.30 -21.39
C SER A 127 -9.91 11.84 -20.77
N LEU A 128 -9.76 11.83 -19.45
CA LEU A 128 -8.54 12.29 -18.77
C LEU A 128 -7.31 11.46 -19.17
N TYR A 129 -7.47 10.12 -19.23
CA TYR A 129 -6.43 9.24 -19.76
C TYR A 129 -6.03 9.62 -21.20
N THR A 130 -7.02 9.85 -22.07
CA THR A 130 -6.77 10.17 -23.49
C THR A 130 -6.13 11.54 -23.64
N SER A 131 -6.58 12.56 -22.89
CA SER A 131 -5.98 13.89 -22.92
C SER A 131 -4.52 13.87 -22.48
N VAL A 132 -4.19 13.11 -21.43
CA VAL A 132 -2.79 12.96 -20.98
C VAL A 132 -1.97 12.19 -22.01
N PHE A 133 -2.52 11.12 -22.57
CA PHE A 133 -1.88 10.36 -23.64
C PHE A 133 -1.63 11.20 -24.90
N GLU A 134 -2.57 12.03 -25.31
CA GLU A 134 -2.46 12.93 -26.46
C GLU A 134 -1.44 14.04 -26.22
N ASN A 135 -1.43 14.65 -25.03
CA ASN A 135 -0.41 15.65 -24.66
C ASN A 135 0.99 15.05 -24.70
N ASP A 136 1.21 13.89 -24.05
CA ASP A 136 2.51 13.21 -24.02
C ASP A 136 2.99 12.78 -25.43
N THR A 137 2.07 12.46 -26.35
CA THR A 137 2.41 12.11 -27.74
C THR A 137 2.62 13.31 -28.66
N SER A 138 2.24 14.51 -28.22
CA SER A 138 2.38 15.76 -28.98
C SER A 138 3.67 16.53 -28.69
N GLU A 139 4.40 16.19 -27.62
CA GLU A 139 5.72 16.78 -27.33
C GLU A 139 6.75 16.31 -28.36
N GLU A 140 7.46 17.27 -28.99
CA GLU A 140 8.38 17.08 -30.13
C GLU A 140 9.60 16.18 -29.81
N ASP A 141 9.82 15.87 -28.53
CA ASP A 141 10.92 15.04 -27.99
C ASP A 141 10.44 13.67 -27.45
N ALA A 142 9.16 13.31 -27.67
CA ALA A 142 8.59 12.05 -27.22
C ALA A 142 9.25 10.87 -27.95
N THR A 143 10.30 10.30 -27.34
CA THR A 143 10.92 9.05 -27.76
C THR A 143 9.96 7.90 -27.42
N TYR A 144 8.85 7.82 -28.14
CA TYR A 144 7.82 6.82 -27.94
C TYR A 144 8.32 5.47 -28.45
N VAL A 145 8.74 4.62 -27.52
CA VAL A 145 8.96 3.19 -27.78
C VAL A 145 7.67 2.47 -27.40
N ALA A 146 6.76 2.29 -28.36
CA ALA A 146 5.72 1.28 -28.27
C ALA A 146 6.37 -0.11 -28.36
N GLU A 147 7.00 -0.56 -27.28
CA GLU A 147 7.40 -1.94 -27.15
C GLU A 147 6.49 -2.69 -26.20
N THR A 148 6.14 -3.89 -26.66
CA THR A 148 5.01 -4.72 -26.30
C THR A 148 5.06 -5.28 -24.87
N GLU A 149 6.04 -4.91 -24.05
CA GLU A 149 6.14 -5.27 -22.64
C GLU A 149 7.00 -4.22 -21.90
N GLY A 150 6.43 -3.13 -21.39
CA GLY A 150 7.26 -2.17 -20.65
C GLY A 150 6.60 -0.83 -20.37
N ILE A 151 5.97 -0.75 -19.19
CA ILE A 151 5.82 0.44 -18.33
C ILE A 151 6.23 1.78 -18.97
N THR A 152 5.26 2.63 -19.28
CA THR A 152 5.48 4.06 -19.55
C THR A 152 5.46 4.86 -18.24
N SER A 153 6.30 5.89 -18.15
CA SER A 153 6.83 6.50 -16.91
C SER A 153 5.88 7.34 -16.04
N ARG A 154 4.56 7.35 -16.33
CA ARG A 154 3.56 8.08 -15.52
C ARG A 154 2.62 7.09 -14.85
N ALA A 155 2.37 7.27 -13.56
CA ALA A 155 1.54 6.35 -12.77
C ALA A 155 0.12 6.23 -13.36
N ILE A 156 -0.36 7.27 -14.04
CA ILE A 156 -1.66 7.33 -14.73
C ILE A 156 -1.91 6.18 -15.73
N TYR A 157 -0.86 5.71 -16.44
CA TYR A 157 -0.99 4.65 -17.43
C TYR A 157 -1.21 3.27 -16.81
N ARG A 158 -0.92 3.14 -15.51
CA ARG A 158 -1.19 1.92 -14.72
C ARG A 158 -2.54 1.98 -14.00
N MET A 159 -3.13 3.17 -13.86
CA MET A 159 -4.43 3.39 -13.21
C MET A 159 -5.60 3.11 -14.17
N PHE A 160 -5.40 3.22 -15.48
CA PHE A 160 -6.46 2.92 -16.45
C PHE A 160 -6.63 1.42 -16.68
N ALA A 161 -7.64 0.82 -16.03
CA ALA A 161 -8.09 -0.52 -16.36
C ALA A 161 -8.71 -0.54 -17.76
N GLY A 162 -8.06 -1.22 -18.70
CA GLY A 162 -8.52 -1.36 -20.07
C GLY A 162 -9.97 -1.85 -20.14
N THR A 163 -10.84 -1.00 -20.70
CA THR A 163 -12.10 -1.31 -21.37
C THR A 163 -12.75 -2.65 -21.03
N THR A 164 -13.56 -2.69 -19.98
CA THR A 164 -14.90 -3.32 -19.98
C THR A 164 -15.60 -3.04 -18.65
N GLY A 165 -16.45 -2.01 -18.63
CA GLY A 165 -17.79 -2.05 -18.03
C GLY A 165 -18.01 -2.60 -16.61
N SER A 166 -17.02 -2.59 -15.73
CA SER A 166 -17.23 -2.86 -14.31
C SER A 166 -16.42 -1.84 -13.53
N GLU A 167 -17.10 -1.21 -12.57
CA GLU A 167 -16.56 -0.36 -11.51
C GLU A 167 -15.09 -0.71 -11.22
N ALA A 168 -14.20 0.27 -11.38
CA ALA A 168 -12.82 0.11 -10.93
C ALA A 168 -12.89 -0.32 -9.46
N SER A 169 -12.30 -1.47 -9.12
CA SER A 169 -12.26 -1.92 -7.73
C SER A 169 -11.63 -0.80 -6.90
N ALA A 170 -12.29 -0.39 -5.80
CA ALA A 170 -11.75 0.61 -4.86
C ALA A 170 -10.36 0.20 -4.32
N SER A 171 -10.06 -1.10 -4.35
CA SER A 171 -8.75 -1.64 -4.00
C SER A 171 -7.76 -1.65 -5.18
N GLY A 172 -6.53 -1.22 -4.94
CA GLY A 172 -5.41 -1.27 -5.89
C GLY A 172 -4.13 -0.67 -5.33
N HIS A 173 -3.33 0.00 -6.16
CA HIS A 173 -2.18 0.75 -5.64
C HIS A 173 -2.62 2.10 -5.09
N VAL A 174 -1.85 2.63 -4.15
CA VAL A 174 -2.09 3.96 -3.59
C VAL A 174 -1.56 4.97 -4.59
N HIS A 175 -2.30 6.06 -4.76
CA HIS A 175 -1.91 7.10 -5.69
C HIS A 175 -2.19 8.47 -5.10
N TYR A 176 -1.31 9.42 -5.45
CA TYR A 176 -1.54 10.83 -5.21
C TYR A 176 -1.77 11.53 -6.54
N GLY A 177 -2.87 12.26 -6.62
CA GLY A 177 -3.22 13.08 -7.76
C GLY A 177 -2.95 14.55 -7.47
N TYR A 178 -2.31 15.21 -8.42
CA TYR A 178 -1.83 16.58 -8.28
C TYR A 178 -2.62 17.49 -9.21
N PHE A 179 -3.25 18.53 -8.64
CA PHE A 179 -4.21 19.36 -9.37
C PHE A 179 -4.06 20.84 -9.06
N GLN A 180 -4.42 21.68 -10.02
CA GLN A 180 -4.71 23.08 -9.77
C GLN A 180 -5.93 23.19 -8.85
N ALA A 181 -5.79 23.95 -7.77
CA ALA A 181 -6.91 24.24 -6.89
C ALA A 181 -7.84 25.27 -7.53
N GLY A 182 -9.08 24.88 -7.75
CA GLY A 182 -10.20 25.79 -7.92
C GLY A 182 -10.77 26.22 -6.56
N THR A 183 -11.27 27.44 -6.48
CA THR A 183 -12.15 27.89 -5.41
C THR A 183 -13.51 28.19 -6.02
N SER A 184 -14.56 27.62 -5.45
CA SER A 184 -15.91 27.91 -5.91
C SER A 184 -16.33 29.27 -5.37
N THR A 185 -16.99 30.08 -6.18
CA THR A 185 -17.61 31.33 -5.70
C THR A 185 -18.81 31.08 -4.79
N THR A 186 -19.35 29.85 -4.81
CA THR A 186 -20.56 29.44 -4.07
C THR A 186 -20.26 28.52 -2.89
N SER A 187 -19.07 27.92 -2.80
CA SER A 187 -18.65 27.10 -1.66
C SER A 187 -17.18 27.35 -1.29
N SER A 188 -16.89 27.45 0.01
CA SER A 188 -15.52 27.64 0.53
C SER A 188 -14.64 26.38 0.43
N TYR A 189 -15.00 25.42 -0.44
CA TYR A 189 -14.29 24.17 -0.61
C TYR A 189 -13.30 24.25 -1.76
N VAL A 190 -12.12 23.64 -1.54
CA VAL A 190 -11.15 23.42 -2.61
C VAL A 190 -11.68 22.35 -3.55
N PHE A 191 -11.51 22.52 -4.86
CA PHE A 191 -11.77 21.45 -5.81
C PHE A 191 -10.64 21.33 -6.84
N PRO A 192 -10.15 20.12 -7.10
CA PRO A 192 -9.31 19.81 -8.26
C PRO A 192 -9.91 20.26 -9.59
N ARG A 193 -9.34 21.32 -10.19
CA ARG A 193 -9.81 21.90 -11.45
C ARG A 193 -9.04 21.38 -12.66
N GLU A 194 -7.71 21.53 -12.65
CA GLU A 194 -6.88 21.09 -13.78
C GLU A 194 -5.85 20.08 -13.28
N TYR A 195 -5.64 19.01 -14.04
CA TYR A 195 -4.68 17.96 -13.69
C TYR A 195 -3.25 18.38 -14.03
N TYR A 196 -2.32 18.12 -13.09
CA TYR A 196 -0.88 18.27 -13.32
C TYR A 196 -0.17 16.93 -13.50
N ASP A 197 -0.21 16.06 -12.47
CA ASP A 197 0.45 14.76 -12.51
C ASP A 197 -0.16 13.73 -11.53
N PHE A 198 0.14 12.44 -11.71
CA PHE A 198 -0.16 11.40 -10.71
C PHE A 198 1.11 10.67 -10.32
N THR A 199 1.26 10.35 -9.04
CA THR A 199 2.35 9.51 -8.56
C THR A 199 1.84 8.28 -7.80
N ASP A 200 2.70 7.27 -7.74
CA ASP A 200 2.58 6.15 -6.81
C ASP A 200 3.65 6.37 -5.74
N PRO A 201 3.28 6.60 -4.47
CA PRO A 201 4.24 6.82 -3.40
C PRO A 201 5.08 5.58 -3.08
N LEU A 202 4.71 4.41 -3.61
CA LEU A 202 5.36 3.15 -3.37
C LEU A 202 5.91 2.57 -4.68
N MET A 203 7.01 1.83 -4.57
CA MET A 203 7.48 1.05 -5.70
C MET A 203 6.57 -0.16 -5.90
N TYR A 204 6.37 -0.59 -7.15
CA TYR A 204 5.59 -1.79 -7.47
C TYR A 204 5.99 -3.02 -6.64
N ALA A 205 7.30 -3.20 -6.41
CA ALA A 205 7.83 -4.30 -5.60
C ALA A 205 7.43 -4.23 -4.11
N ALA A 206 7.01 -3.08 -3.59
CA ALA A 206 6.51 -2.93 -2.23
C ALA A 206 5.12 -3.56 -2.06
N TYR A 207 4.28 -3.49 -3.10
CA TYR A 207 2.97 -4.15 -3.12
C TYR A 207 3.11 -5.68 -3.24
N ASP A 208 4.14 -6.18 -3.92
CA ASP A 208 4.38 -7.61 -4.17
C ASP A 208 3.19 -8.27 -4.88
N ARG A 209 2.30 -8.89 -4.10
CA ARG A 209 1.06 -9.55 -4.57
C ARG A 209 -0.19 -9.02 -3.87
N TYR A 210 -0.06 -7.95 -3.09
CA TYR A 210 -1.12 -7.34 -2.34
C TYR A 210 -1.66 -6.12 -3.07
N VAL A 211 -2.92 -5.81 -2.82
CA VAL A 211 -3.53 -4.53 -3.16
C VAL A 211 -3.98 -3.85 -1.87
N VAL A 212 -4.13 -2.53 -1.93
CA VAL A 212 -4.49 -1.68 -0.80
C VAL A 212 -5.86 -1.08 -1.07
N ASP A 213 -6.71 -1.08 -0.07
CA ASP A 213 -7.96 -0.31 -0.06
C ASP A 213 -7.85 0.75 1.03
N LEU A 214 -8.19 1.99 0.68
CA LEU A 214 -8.14 3.14 1.57
C LEU A 214 -9.55 3.66 1.78
N HIS A 215 -10.00 3.65 3.04
CA HIS A 215 -11.28 4.22 3.41
C HIS A 215 -11.09 5.37 4.40
N PHE A 216 -11.48 6.57 4.01
CA PHE A 216 -11.40 7.77 4.81
C PHE A 216 -12.74 8.02 5.52
N SER A 217 -12.68 8.37 6.79
CA SER A 217 -13.86 8.70 7.58
C SER A 217 -13.51 9.61 8.76
N GLY A 218 -14.53 10.13 9.45
CA GLY A 218 -14.33 10.79 10.74
C GLY A 218 -13.45 12.04 10.67
N LEU A 219 -13.63 12.85 9.62
CA LEU A 219 -12.96 14.15 9.50
C LEU A 219 -13.31 15.03 10.70
N SER A 220 -12.29 15.39 11.48
CA SER A 220 -12.39 16.16 12.71
C SER A 220 -11.85 17.56 12.50
N TYR A 221 -12.35 18.52 13.26
CA TYR A 221 -12.06 19.95 13.09
C TYR A 221 -11.55 20.56 14.40
N HIS A 222 -10.56 21.44 14.29
CA HIS A 222 -10.22 22.40 15.32
C HIS A 222 -11.19 23.58 15.22
N ILE A 223 -11.71 24.01 16.36
CA ILE A 223 -12.69 25.10 16.45
C ILE A 223 -12.01 26.25 17.18
N ASP A 224 -11.76 27.36 16.48
CA ASP A 224 -11.27 28.59 17.09
C ASP A 224 -12.22 29.75 16.78
N SER A 225 -12.91 30.24 17.80
CA SER A 225 -13.69 31.49 17.75
C SER A 225 -14.71 31.65 16.60
N GLU A 226 -15.26 30.53 16.09
CA GLU A 226 -16.24 30.36 14.98
C GLU A 226 -15.65 29.79 13.68
N ASP A 227 -14.33 29.77 13.51
CA ASP A 227 -13.68 29.11 12.37
C ASP A 227 -13.44 27.63 12.66
N GLU A 228 -13.88 26.78 11.74
CA GLU A 228 -13.62 25.33 11.75
C GLU A 228 -12.51 25.02 10.75
N THR A 229 -11.40 24.45 11.23
CA THR A 229 -10.28 24.02 10.39
C THR A 229 -10.06 22.52 10.53
N PRO A 230 -9.89 21.75 9.43
CA PRO A 230 -9.59 20.33 9.50
C PRO A 230 -8.38 20.04 10.38
N ALA A 231 -8.54 19.15 11.37
CA ALA A 231 -7.49 18.78 12.32
C ALA A 231 -6.90 17.39 12.02
N TYR A 232 -7.75 16.40 11.73
CA TYR A 232 -7.31 15.08 11.29
C TYR A 232 -8.44 14.33 10.60
N VAL A 233 -8.10 13.30 9.83
CA VAL A 233 -9.05 12.31 9.28
C VAL A 233 -8.63 10.90 9.71
N LEU A 234 -9.60 10.00 9.89
CA LEU A 234 -9.31 8.58 10.08
C LEU A 234 -9.21 7.90 8.72
N CYS A 235 -8.22 7.03 8.57
CA CYS A 235 -8.05 6.20 7.40
C CYS A 235 -7.93 4.74 7.83
N ASP A 236 -8.84 3.91 7.32
CA ASP A 236 -8.74 2.46 7.39
C ASP A 236 -7.95 1.98 6.16
N ILE A 237 -6.81 1.35 6.43
CA ILE A 237 -5.94 0.75 5.43
C ILE A 237 -6.20 -0.75 5.46
N GLU A 238 -6.79 -1.27 4.38
CA GLU A 238 -6.95 -2.71 4.19
C GLU A 238 -5.92 -3.24 3.20
N ILE A 239 -5.22 -4.29 3.60
CA ILE A 239 -4.32 -5.03 2.72
C ILE A 239 -5.05 -6.28 2.26
N ILE A 240 -5.23 -6.39 0.95
CA ILE A 240 -6.01 -7.44 0.31
C ILE A 240 -5.07 -8.29 -0.53
N GLN A 241 -5.19 -9.61 -0.39
CA GLN A 241 -4.54 -10.54 -1.30
C GLN A 241 -5.58 -11.03 -2.33
N PRO A 242 -5.39 -10.78 -3.64
CA PRO A 242 -6.30 -11.22 -4.68
C PRO A 242 -6.58 -12.73 -4.58
N GLY A 243 -7.87 -13.10 -4.59
CA GLY A 243 -8.32 -14.49 -4.44
C GLY A 243 -8.38 -15.01 -2.99
N VAL A 244 -7.93 -14.25 -2.00
CA VAL A 244 -8.02 -14.60 -0.56
C VAL A 244 -8.94 -13.62 0.18
N GLY A 245 -8.81 -12.32 -0.08
CA GLY A 245 -9.54 -11.24 0.62
C GLY A 245 -8.64 -10.41 1.52
N THR A 246 -9.24 -9.64 2.43
CA THR A 246 -8.51 -8.80 3.40
C THR A 246 -7.69 -9.67 4.35
N VAL A 247 -6.37 -9.48 4.32
CA VAL A 247 -5.40 -10.22 5.15
C VAL A 247 -4.97 -9.42 6.38
N TYR A 248 -5.05 -8.09 6.32
CA TYR A 248 -4.68 -7.21 7.41
C TYR A 248 -5.40 -5.87 7.28
N THR A 249 -5.86 -5.31 8.40
CA THR A 249 -6.49 -3.99 8.45
C THR A 249 -5.83 -3.16 9.54
N ARG A 250 -5.60 -1.88 9.26
CA ARG A 250 -5.05 -0.92 10.21
C ARG A 250 -5.76 0.43 10.08
N GLN A 251 -6.31 0.90 11.19
CA GLN A 251 -6.82 2.27 11.28
C GLN A 251 -5.71 3.22 11.75
N ILE A 252 -5.62 4.38 11.12
CA ILE A 252 -4.71 5.47 11.50
C ILE A 252 -5.43 6.80 11.51
N ALA A 253 -4.96 7.73 12.35
CA ALA A 253 -5.30 9.14 12.23
C ALA A 253 -4.23 9.86 11.40
N LEU A 254 -4.67 10.62 10.41
CA LEU A 254 -3.88 11.46 9.53
C LEU A 254 -4.04 12.91 9.97
N PRO A 255 -3.04 13.51 10.63
CA PRO A 255 -3.12 14.88 11.13
C PRO A 255 -2.95 15.89 9.99
N PHE A 256 -3.56 17.05 10.18
CA PHE A 256 -3.52 18.20 9.31
C PHE A 256 -2.89 19.35 10.09
N ASN A 257 -1.61 19.61 9.84
CA ASN A 257 -0.81 20.63 10.53
C ASN A 257 -0.17 21.58 9.51
#